data_AF-C9ZTY8-F1
#
_entry.id   AF-C9ZTY8-F1
#
_cell.length_a   1.000
_cell.length_b   1.000
_cell.length_c   1.000
_cell.angle_alpha   90.00
_cell.angle_beta   90.00
_cell.angle_gamma   90.00
#
_symmetry.space_group_name_H-M   'P 1'
#
loop_
_entity.id
_entity.type
_entity.pdbx_description
1 polymer ?
#
loop_
_entity_poly.entity_id
_entity_poly.type
_entity_poly.pdbx_seq_one_letter_code
_entity_poly.pdbx_strand_id
1 'polypeptide(L)'
;MLIRAFITLAFLFAQKVAETSADANKPCSTACGCKKRLHARLGLYTTKLKEAKQTNHQNLKEYNSLLLAAAVGSPLDTTIILPILAGSGELIQQCNEQISAADKAVAAATIKVGEASGVYNVIHKLKDGMGKPMINFGGGDLQLPASKFTTNNLGKLYTDDCASTADGETDVKTDLEHEPKEPEPTKLITHAYLEAKCDSNPGAPATCHNAAVDQDTQITIGLGFGSGAKDEKSAWGAGSHTKMHKTASTAVDFFSSNETAAHQALKALATDKTGLPACHSLQDFGAMAETRAFQLMLLKLAAGKPEAEKVGPDDRQDIDSAITSSYGKSGANYKDKIWDQIQKTEVPQGKQTGEKTAALEKGADIKLQTEALTRLFAKEIKEKKASKNHTKS
;
A
#
# COMPACT_ATOMS: atom_id res chain seq x y z
N MET A 1 4.20 -50.74 13.02
CA MET A 1 2.80 -50.26 13.05
C MET A 1 2.49 -49.80 14.47
N LEU A 2 1.77 -48.73 14.81
CA LEU A 2 1.21 -47.53 14.16
C LEU A 2 0.84 -46.63 15.37
N ILE A 3 1.12 -45.32 15.52
CA ILE A 3 1.79 -44.24 14.74
C ILE A 3 2.63 -43.41 15.75
N ARG A 4 3.58 -42.56 15.30
CA ARG A 4 4.08 -41.42 16.09
C ARG A 4 3.96 -40.12 15.29
N ALA A 5 3.20 -39.16 15.84
CA ALA A 5 2.95 -37.87 15.23
C ALA A 5 4.22 -36.99 15.27
N PHE A 6 4.62 -36.48 14.11
CA PHE A 6 5.60 -35.40 14.04
C PHE A 6 4.93 -34.07 14.41
N ILE A 7 5.30 -33.51 15.56
CA ILE A 7 4.96 -32.12 15.90
C ILE A 7 6.10 -31.24 15.40
N THR A 8 5.93 -30.68 14.20
CA THR A 8 6.79 -29.63 13.67
C THR A 8 6.54 -28.33 14.44
N LEU A 9 7.38 -28.08 15.45
CA LEU A 9 7.32 -26.84 16.24
C LEU A 9 7.97 -25.69 15.45
N ALA A 10 7.24 -25.19 14.44
CA ALA A 10 7.57 -23.94 13.78
C ALA A 10 7.39 -22.78 14.77
N PHE A 11 8.50 -22.30 15.33
CA PHE A 11 8.53 -21.07 16.11
C PHE A 11 8.40 -19.88 15.15
N LEU A 12 7.18 -19.66 14.65
CA LEU A 12 6.79 -18.35 14.16
C LEU A 12 7.04 -17.37 15.30
N PHE A 13 7.92 -16.39 15.09
CA PHE A 13 7.89 -15.14 15.85
C PHE A 13 6.61 -14.37 15.49
N ALA A 14 5.48 -14.92 15.93
CA ALA A 14 4.31 -14.12 16.21
C ALA A 14 4.74 -13.13 17.29
N GLN A 15 5.01 -11.90 16.87
CA GLN A 15 4.78 -10.77 17.75
C GLN A 15 3.35 -10.95 18.27
N LYS A 16 3.22 -11.33 19.55
CA LYS A 16 1.99 -11.12 20.29
C LYS A 16 1.84 -9.61 20.45
N VAL A 17 1.39 -8.97 19.37
CA VAL A 17 0.46 -7.87 19.50
C VAL A 17 -0.65 -8.45 20.37
N ALA A 18 -0.73 -7.98 21.60
CA ALA A 18 -1.87 -8.33 22.43
C ALA A 18 -3.09 -7.80 21.67
N GLU A 19 -4.02 -8.68 21.29
CA GLU A 19 -5.28 -8.28 20.68
C GLU A 19 -6.16 -7.61 21.76
N THR A 20 -5.75 -6.40 22.19
CA THR A 20 -6.72 -5.36 22.48
C THR A 20 -7.54 -5.22 21.22
N SER A 21 -8.76 -5.74 21.23
CA SER A 21 -9.56 -5.86 20.03
C SER A 21 -9.85 -4.48 19.44
N ALA A 22 -9.02 -4.04 18.48
CA ALA A 22 -9.27 -2.83 17.70
C ALA A 22 -10.74 -2.78 17.24
N ASP A 23 -11.47 -1.76 17.66
CA ASP A 23 -12.86 -1.57 17.29
C ASP A 23 -12.98 -1.25 15.80
N ALA A 24 -14.04 -1.73 15.16
CA ALA A 24 -14.30 -1.42 13.76
C ALA A 24 -14.70 0.07 13.62
N ASN A 25 -14.10 0.76 12.62
CA ASN A 25 -14.51 2.11 12.28
C ASN A 25 -15.98 2.14 11.83
N LYS A 26 -16.69 3.25 12.06
CA LYS A 26 -18.03 3.45 11.48
C LYS A 26 -17.92 3.56 9.95
N PRO A 27 -18.92 3.09 9.16
CA PRO A 27 -18.95 3.33 7.72
C PRO A 27 -18.87 4.82 7.40
N CYS A 28 -18.15 5.15 6.32
CA CYS A 28 -18.02 6.52 5.83
C CYS A 28 -19.38 7.08 5.39
N SER A 29 -19.68 8.33 5.77
CA SER A 29 -21.00 8.95 5.55
C SER A 29 -21.02 10.03 4.47
N THR A 30 -19.86 10.44 3.96
CA THR A 30 -19.71 11.45 2.91
C THR A 30 -18.90 10.87 1.75
N ALA A 31 -19.17 11.33 0.53
CA ALA A 31 -18.52 10.76 -0.65
C ALA A 31 -17.01 11.01 -0.66
N CYS A 32 -16.63 12.21 -0.24
CA CYS A 32 -15.23 12.58 -0.06
C CYS A 32 -14.56 11.84 1.10
N GLY A 33 -15.28 11.58 2.20
CA GLY A 33 -14.79 10.76 3.31
C GLY A 33 -14.52 9.31 2.87
N CYS A 34 -15.47 8.69 2.17
CA CYS A 34 -15.28 7.35 1.60
C CYS A 34 -14.09 7.28 0.63
N LYS A 35 -13.96 8.25 -0.29
CA LYS A 35 -12.81 8.39 -1.19
C LYS A 35 -11.50 8.52 -0.40
N LYS A 36 -11.45 9.43 0.58
CA LYS A 36 -10.28 9.66 1.44
C LYS A 36 -9.87 8.39 2.18
N ARG A 37 -10.82 7.65 2.75
CA ARG A 37 -10.55 6.39 3.46
C ARG A 37 -10.00 5.31 2.54
N LEU A 38 -10.58 5.10 1.36
CA LEU A 38 -10.06 4.13 0.38
C LEU A 38 -8.60 4.44 -0.01
N HIS A 39 -8.26 5.72 -0.22
CA HIS A 39 -6.89 6.13 -0.50
C HIS A 39 -5.95 5.98 0.71
N ALA A 40 -6.42 6.26 1.94
CA ALA A 40 -5.63 6.07 3.16
C ALA A 40 -5.27 4.58 3.39
N ARG A 41 -6.25 3.68 3.21
CA ARG A 41 -6.06 2.23 3.28
C ARG A 41 -5.07 1.72 2.23
N LEU A 42 -5.19 2.18 0.97
CA LEU A 42 -4.20 1.89 -0.08
C LEU A 42 -2.80 2.46 0.24
N GLY A 43 -2.77 3.60 0.94
CA GLY A 43 -1.55 4.27 1.43
C GLY A 43 -0.68 3.36 2.32
N LEU A 44 -1.29 2.48 3.11
CA LEU A 44 -0.56 1.52 3.95
C LEU A 44 0.30 0.58 3.12
N TYR A 45 -0.30 -0.09 2.14
CA TYR A 45 0.37 -1.10 1.32
C TYR A 45 1.39 -0.49 0.36
N THR A 46 1.05 0.65 -0.25
CA THR A 46 2.01 1.41 -1.09
C THR A 46 3.22 1.89 -0.29
N THR A 47 3.04 2.25 0.99
CA THR A 47 4.14 2.58 1.90
C THR A 47 4.98 1.35 2.24
N LYS A 48 4.37 0.23 2.62
CA LYS A 48 5.08 -1.03 2.94
C LYS A 48 5.88 -1.57 1.75
N LEU A 49 5.30 -1.51 0.55
CA LEU A 49 5.97 -1.87 -0.71
C LEU A 49 7.18 -0.95 -1.01
N LYS A 50 7.07 0.35 -0.73
CA LYS A 50 8.18 1.31 -0.85
C LYS A 50 9.29 1.03 0.16
N GLU A 51 8.95 0.77 1.42
CA GLU A 51 9.89 0.39 2.48
C GLU A 51 10.65 -0.88 2.09
N ALA A 52 9.94 -1.93 1.66
CA ALA A 52 10.56 -3.19 1.22
C ALA A 52 11.54 -2.99 0.04
N LYS A 53 11.16 -2.17 -0.96
CA LYS A 53 12.06 -1.80 -2.07
C LYS A 53 13.31 -1.05 -1.59
N GLN A 54 13.18 -0.18 -0.60
CA GLN A 54 14.32 0.52 0.02
C GLN A 54 15.23 -0.45 0.79
N THR A 55 14.65 -1.36 1.59
CA THR A 55 15.40 -2.42 2.29
C THR A 55 16.14 -3.32 1.31
N ASN A 56 15.50 -3.78 0.23
CA ASN A 56 16.14 -4.59 -0.80
C ASN A 56 17.33 -3.88 -1.47
N HIS A 57 17.17 -2.59 -1.80
CA HIS A 57 18.25 -1.79 -2.36
C HIS A 57 19.42 -1.62 -1.37
N GLN A 58 19.14 -1.53 -0.07
CA GLN A 58 20.16 -1.52 0.98
C GLN A 58 20.84 -2.89 1.11
N ASN A 59 20.09 -3.99 1.11
CA ASN A 59 20.62 -5.36 1.13
C ASN A 59 21.57 -5.62 -0.04
N LEU A 60 21.28 -5.13 -1.24
CA LEU A 60 22.18 -5.25 -2.41
C LEU A 60 23.52 -4.52 -2.19
N LYS A 61 23.53 -3.35 -1.55
CA LYS A 61 24.78 -2.66 -1.16
C LYS A 61 25.53 -3.42 -0.09
N GLU A 62 24.82 -3.94 0.90
CA GLU A 62 25.41 -4.70 2.01
C GLU A 62 26.02 -6.04 1.53
N TYR A 63 25.35 -6.71 0.59
CA TYR A 63 25.85 -7.91 -0.09
C TYR A 63 27.14 -7.65 -0.89
N ASN A 64 27.19 -6.55 -1.64
CA ASN A 64 28.42 -6.14 -2.34
C ASN A 64 29.56 -5.80 -1.35
N SER A 65 29.25 -5.20 -0.20
CA SER A 65 30.23 -4.95 0.85
C SER A 65 30.76 -6.25 1.48
N LEU A 66 29.90 -7.25 1.69
CA LEU A 66 30.29 -8.61 2.10
C LEU A 66 31.20 -9.27 1.07
N LEU A 67 30.86 -9.20 -0.23
CA LEU A 67 31.69 -9.71 -1.32
C LEU A 67 33.09 -9.07 -1.33
N LEU A 68 33.17 -7.74 -1.15
CA LEU A 68 34.45 -7.04 -1.08
C LEU A 68 35.27 -7.45 0.13
N ALA A 69 34.66 -7.52 1.31
CA ALA A 69 35.34 -7.91 2.54
C ALA A 69 35.91 -9.35 2.46
N ALA A 70 35.16 -10.28 1.84
CA ALA A 70 35.65 -11.61 1.55
C ALA A 70 36.79 -11.60 0.51
N ALA A 71 36.66 -10.81 -0.57
CA ALA A 71 37.62 -10.78 -1.68
C ALA A 71 38.97 -10.13 -1.34
N VAL A 72 39.02 -9.13 -0.44
CA VAL A 72 40.29 -8.52 -0.03
C VAL A 72 41.07 -9.34 1.01
N GLY A 73 40.48 -10.38 1.61
CA GLY A 73 41.06 -11.03 2.78
C GLY A 73 41.16 -10.08 3.97
N SER A 74 40.06 -9.37 4.27
CA SER A 74 39.92 -8.47 5.42
C SER A 74 40.28 -9.22 6.73
N PRO A 75 40.60 -8.57 7.87
CA PRO A 75 40.83 -9.26 9.17
C PRO A 75 39.67 -10.13 9.69
N LEU A 76 38.58 -10.25 8.92
CA LEU A 76 37.47 -11.16 9.10
C LEU A 76 37.79 -12.53 8.52
N ASP A 77 37.78 -13.53 9.40
CA ASP A 77 37.88 -14.93 9.02
C ASP A 77 36.84 -15.29 7.94
N THR A 78 37.28 -15.91 6.84
CA THR A 78 36.41 -16.29 5.73
C THR A 78 35.40 -17.37 6.13
N THR A 79 35.70 -18.20 7.14
CA THR A 79 34.74 -19.14 7.73
C THR A 79 33.57 -18.43 8.43
N ILE A 80 33.74 -17.16 8.79
CA ILE A 80 32.72 -16.33 9.44
C ILE A 80 31.92 -15.51 8.40
N ILE A 81 32.54 -14.98 7.34
CA ILE A 81 31.83 -14.22 6.29
C ILE A 81 31.04 -15.13 5.34
N LEU A 82 31.62 -16.24 4.88
CA LEU A 82 31.02 -17.04 3.80
C LEU A 82 29.61 -17.59 4.12
N PRO A 83 29.27 -18.00 5.36
CA PRO A 83 27.89 -18.34 5.72
C PRO A 83 26.92 -17.16 5.59
N ILE A 84 27.34 -15.95 5.99
CA ILE A 84 26.53 -14.73 5.87
C ILE A 84 26.30 -14.40 4.40
N LEU A 85 27.33 -14.51 3.56
CA LEU A 85 27.23 -14.27 2.13
C LEU A 85 26.20 -15.22 1.49
N ALA A 86 26.23 -16.50 1.85
CA ALA A 86 25.28 -17.48 1.34
C ALA A 86 23.83 -17.20 1.79
N GLY A 87 23.61 -16.95 3.09
CA GLY A 87 22.29 -16.58 3.62
C GLY A 87 21.74 -15.27 3.06
N SER A 88 22.63 -14.29 2.82
CA SER A 88 22.25 -13.00 2.19
C SER A 88 21.63 -13.16 0.81
N GLY A 89 22.14 -14.10 0.01
CA GLY A 89 21.57 -14.41 -1.31
C GLY A 89 20.13 -14.94 -1.20
N GLU A 90 19.88 -15.81 -0.23
CA GLU A 90 18.54 -16.37 0.06
C GLU A 90 17.57 -15.28 0.53
N LEU A 91 17.96 -14.40 1.46
CA LEU A 91 17.13 -13.27 1.91
C LEU A 91 16.81 -12.27 0.79
N ILE A 92 17.80 -11.95 -0.06
CA ILE A 92 17.60 -11.06 -1.21
C ILE A 92 16.63 -11.69 -2.22
N GLN A 93 16.76 -12.99 -2.51
CA GLN A 93 15.83 -13.68 -3.40
C GLN A 93 14.40 -13.65 -2.85
N GLN A 94 14.21 -14.07 -1.59
CA GLN A 94 12.90 -14.08 -0.93
C GLN A 94 12.25 -12.68 -0.91
N CYS A 95 13.03 -11.64 -0.62
CA CYS A 95 12.58 -10.26 -0.66
C CYS A 95 12.17 -9.81 -2.07
N ASN A 96 12.92 -10.16 -3.13
CA ASN A 96 12.55 -9.85 -4.51
C ASN A 96 11.24 -10.54 -4.93
N GLU A 97 11.05 -11.82 -4.58
CA GLU A 97 9.83 -12.58 -4.87
C GLU A 97 8.61 -11.95 -4.19
N GLN A 98 8.74 -11.56 -2.91
CA GLN A 98 7.68 -10.89 -2.16
C GLN A 98 7.37 -9.49 -2.70
N ILE A 99 8.39 -8.69 -3.07
CA ILE A 99 8.18 -7.39 -3.72
C ILE A 99 7.41 -7.56 -5.05
N SER A 100 7.76 -8.56 -5.86
CA SER A 100 7.09 -8.83 -7.14
C SER A 100 5.62 -9.21 -6.96
N ALA A 101 5.32 -10.06 -5.98
CA ALA A 101 3.94 -10.40 -5.61
C ALA A 101 3.16 -9.17 -5.12
N ALA A 102 3.79 -8.36 -4.27
CA ALA A 102 3.19 -7.14 -3.71
C ALA A 102 2.95 -6.05 -4.76
N ASP A 103 3.89 -5.81 -5.69
CA ASP A 103 3.70 -4.89 -6.82
C ASP A 103 2.45 -5.24 -7.62
N LYS A 104 2.28 -6.52 -7.98
CA LYS A 104 1.12 -6.99 -8.74
C LYS A 104 -0.19 -6.81 -7.95
N ALA A 105 -0.19 -7.19 -6.67
CA ALA A 105 -1.40 -7.14 -5.84
C ALA A 105 -1.82 -5.69 -5.52
N VAL A 106 -0.87 -4.83 -5.16
CA VAL A 106 -1.11 -3.40 -4.87
C VAL A 106 -1.53 -2.65 -6.14
N ALA A 107 -0.97 -2.97 -7.31
CA ALA A 107 -1.43 -2.39 -8.58
C ALA A 107 -2.90 -2.76 -8.89
N ALA A 108 -3.29 -4.03 -8.68
CA ALA A 108 -4.68 -4.46 -8.86
C ALA A 108 -5.64 -3.74 -7.90
N ALA A 109 -5.28 -3.62 -6.62
CA ALA A 109 -6.07 -2.86 -5.64
C ALA A 109 -6.13 -1.35 -5.97
N THR A 110 -5.05 -0.77 -6.51
CA THR A 110 -5.01 0.64 -6.95
C THR A 110 -6.05 0.91 -8.04
N ILE A 111 -6.23 -0.01 -8.99
CA ILE A 111 -7.25 0.12 -10.05
C ILE A 111 -8.65 0.12 -9.42
N LYS A 112 -8.95 -0.81 -8.51
CA LYS A 112 -10.28 -0.90 -7.86
C LYS A 112 -10.59 0.27 -6.94
N VAL A 113 -9.60 0.75 -6.18
CA VAL A 113 -9.71 2.02 -5.44
C VAL A 113 -9.94 3.20 -6.39
N GLY A 114 -9.26 3.25 -7.54
CA GLY A 114 -9.48 4.29 -8.56
C GLY A 114 -10.91 4.29 -9.13
N GLU A 115 -11.43 3.11 -9.49
CA GLU A 115 -12.82 2.92 -9.96
C GLU A 115 -13.84 3.43 -8.92
N ALA A 116 -13.73 3.00 -7.66
CA ALA A 116 -14.61 3.43 -6.58
C ALA A 116 -14.48 4.93 -6.25
N SER A 117 -13.24 5.45 -6.16
CA SER A 117 -12.96 6.88 -5.93
C SER A 117 -13.52 7.76 -7.05
N GLY A 118 -13.55 7.26 -8.30
CA GLY A 118 -14.21 7.93 -9.43
C GLY A 118 -15.71 8.08 -9.22
N VAL A 119 -16.39 7.00 -8.81
CA VAL A 119 -17.83 7.04 -8.49
C VAL A 119 -18.12 7.98 -7.32
N TYR A 120 -17.35 7.91 -6.23
CA TYR A 120 -17.48 8.84 -5.11
C TYR A 120 -17.28 10.31 -5.54
N ASN A 121 -16.37 10.58 -6.49
CA ASN A 121 -16.18 11.91 -7.04
C ASN A 121 -17.43 12.39 -7.80
N VAL A 122 -18.05 11.53 -8.64
CA VAL A 122 -19.30 11.85 -9.35
C VAL A 122 -20.42 12.14 -8.34
N ILE A 123 -20.59 11.30 -7.32
CA ILE A 123 -21.58 11.47 -6.26
C ILE A 123 -21.40 12.80 -5.52
N HIS A 124 -20.17 13.21 -5.25
CA HIS A 124 -19.87 14.51 -4.64
C HIS A 124 -20.32 15.69 -5.54
N LYS A 125 -20.02 15.63 -6.85
CA LYS A 125 -20.44 16.64 -7.82
C LYS A 125 -21.97 16.69 -8.03
N LEU A 126 -22.69 15.61 -7.71
CA LEU A 126 -24.16 15.50 -7.76
C LEU A 126 -24.88 15.93 -6.47
N LYS A 127 -24.15 16.31 -5.40
CA LYS A 127 -24.71 16.59 -4.05
C LYS A 127 -25.84 17.62 -4.04
N ASP A 128 -25.76 18.65 -4.87
CA ASP A 128 -26.75 19.74 -4.96
C ASP A 128 -27.80 19.50 -6.08
N GLY A 129 -27.80 18.31 -6.68
CA GLY A 129 -28.59 17.94 -7.86
C GLY A 129 -27.95 18.39 -9.18
N MET A 130 -28.71 18.26 -10.28
CA MET A 130 -28.32 18.74 -11.62
C MET A 130 -28.99 20.07 -11.96
N GLY A 131 -28.97 21.02 -11.03
CA GLY A 131 -29.67 22.30 -11.18
C GLY A 131 -31.20 22.19 -11.06
N LYS A 132 -31.84 23.35 -11.17
CA LYS A 132 -33.25 23.59 -10.88
C LYS A 132 -33.86 24.63 -11.84
N PRO A 133 -34.23 24.25 -13.08
CA PRO A 133 -34.93 25.15 -13.99
C PRO A 133 -36.26 25.66 -13.41
N MET A 134 -36.62 26.89 -13.75
CA MET A 134 -37.82 27.55 -13.27
C MET A 134 -38.70 28.05 -14.42
N ILE A 135 -39.96 27.61 -14.40
CA ILE A 135 -41.05 28.11 -15.24
C ILE A 135 -41.79 29.20 -14.46
N ASN A 136 -41.96 30.37 -15.06
CA ASN A 136 -42.80 31.44 -14.54
C ASN A 136 -43.93 31.70 -15.54
N PHE A 137 -45.19 31.46 -15.16
CA PHE A 137 -46.32 31.59 -16.07
C PHE A 137 -46.66 33.04 -16.43
N GLY A 138 -46.32 34.01 -15.58
CA GLY A 138 -46.28 35.46 -15.83
C GLY A 138 -47.25 36.07 -16.86
N GLY A 139 -48.32 36.70 -16.37
CA GLY A 139 -49.32 37.44 -17.17
C GLY A 139 -50.41 36.55 -17.76
N GLY A 140 -51.50 37.17 -18.24
CA GLY A 140 -52.78 36.48 -18.54
C GLY A 140 -52.80 35.46 -19.68
N ASP A 141 -51.66 35.09 -20.26
CA ASP A 141 -51.54 34.01 -21.25
C ASP A 141 -50.71 32.85 -20.69
N LEU A 142 -51.38 31.70 -20.55
CA LEU A 142 -50.84 30.45 -20.00
C LEU A 142 -50.05 29.61 -21.03
N GLN A 143 -49.87 30.11 -22.26
CA GLN A 143 -48.94 29.51 -23.20
C GLN A 143 -47.52 29.42 -22.60
N LEU A 144 -46.80 28.35 -22.95
CA LEU A 144 -45.46 28.04 -22.45
C LEU A 144 -44.38 28.17 -23.55
N PRO A 145 -44.14 29.36 -24.13
CA PRO A 145 -42.98 29.58 -24.99
C PRO A 145 -41.67 29.52 -24.17
N ALA A 146 -40.55 29.33 -24.87
CA ALA A 146 -39.22 29.21 -24.25
C ALA A 146 -38.85 30.39 -23.33
N SER A 147 -39.40 31.58 -23.53
CA SER A 147 -39.18 32.77 -22.68
C SER A 147 -39.75 32.65 -21.26
N LYS A 148 -40.68 31.73 -21.00
CA LYS A 148 -41.20 31.45 -19.63
C LYS A 148 -40.20 30.65 -18.78
N PHE A 149 -39.15 30.06 -19.38
CA PHE A 149 -38.06 29.40 -18.67
C PHE A 149 -37.03 30.45 -18.21
N THR A 150 -37.16 30.85 -16.95
CA THR A 150 -36.44 31.99 -16.36
C THR A 150 -35.13 31.60 -15.66
N THR A 151 -34.84 30.30 -15.54
CA THR A 151 -33.59 29.78 -15.01
C THR A 151 -33.15 28.56 -15.82
N ASN A 152 -31.96 28.64 -16.42
CA ASN A 152 -31.45 27.64 -17.36
C ASN A 152 -30.16 26.99 -16.82
N ASN A 153 -30.25 26.39 -15.62
CA ASN A 153 -29.13 25.75 -14.93
C ASN A 153 -29.22 24.21 -14.90
N LEU A 154 -30.11 23.61 -15.68
CA LEU A 154 -30.24 22.14 -15.79
C LEU A 154 -28.90 21.55 -16.26
N GLY A 155 -28.45 20.48 -15.59
CA GLY A 155 -27.13 19.89 -15.80
C GLY A 155 -25.99 20.56 -15.04
N LYS A 156 -26.22 21.67 -14.32
CA LYS A 156 -25.17 22.30 -13.49
C LYS A 156 -24.82 21.39 -12.31
N LEU A 157 -23.56 21.01 -12.24
CA LEU A 157 -22.97 20.22 -11.15
C LEU A 157 -22.32 21.13 -10.09
N TYR A 158 -22.16 20.60 -8.88
CA TYR A 158 -21.29 21.20 -7.87
C TYR A 158 -19.84 21.15 -8.35
N THR A 159 -19.10 22.26 -8.26
CA THR A 159 -17.76 22.39 -8.88
C THR A 159 -16.60 22.06 -7.96
N ASP A 160 -16.75 22.26 -6.65
CA ASP A 160 -15.63 22.20 -5.73
C ASP A 160 -15.17 20.74 -5.54
N ASP A 161 -13.88 20.56 -5.27
CA ASP A 161 -13.30 19.24 -5.00
C ASP A 161 -13.38 18.89 -3.52
N CYS A 162 -13.24 17.59 -3.22
CA CYS A 162 -13.13 17.08 -1.86
C CYS A 162 -12.02 17.80 -1.08
N ALA A 163 -12.41 18.55 -0.04
CA ALA A 163 -11.50 19.38 0.73
C ALA A 163 -10.75 18.57 1.78
N SER A 164 -9.41 18.60 1.73
CA SER A 164 -8.52 17.71 2.50
C SER A 164 -8.79 17.62 4.01
N THR A 165 -9.37 18.67 4.61
CA THR A 165 -9.62 18.82 6.05
C THR A 165 -11.08 18.71 6.50
N ALA A 166 -12.07 18.72 5.60
CA ALA A 166 -13.49 18.94 5.98
C ALA A 166 -14.42 17.71 5.87
N ASP A 167 -13.92 16.58 5.36
CA ASP A 167 -14.78 15.48 4.88
C ASP A 167 -15.36 14.52 5.94
N GLY A 168 -15.21 14.82 7.23
CA GLY A 168 -15.83 14.06 8.33
C GLY A 168 -15.10 12.79 8.78
N GLU A 169 -13.93 12.49 8.19
CA GLU A 169 -13.06 11.36 8.59
C GLU A 169 -12.08 11.77 9.71
N THR A 170 -12.60 12.34 10.79
CA THR A 170 -11.81 12.64 12.01
C THR A 170 -11.81 11.40 12.92
N ASP A 171 -10.69 11.14 13.60
CA ASP A 171 -10.47 10.00 14.52
C ASP A 171 -10.62 8.59 13.90
N VAL A 172 -10.66 8.49 12.57
CA VAL A 172 -10.69 7.22 11.84
C VAL A 172 -9.29 6.61 11.79
N LYS A 173 -9.14 5.41 12.36
CA LYS A 173 -7.86 4.70 12.40
C LYS A 173 -7.66 3.84 11.15
N THR A 174 -6.74 4.25 10.28
CA THR A 174 -6.36 3.50 9.07
C THR A 174 -4.95 2.96 9.21
N ASP A 175 -4.76 1.98 10.08
CA ASP A 175 -3.50 1.24 10.27
C ASP A 175 -3.70 -0.27 10.00
N LEU A 176 -2.61 -1.04 10.00
CA LEU A 176 -2.64 -2.47 9.67
C LEU A 176 -3.38 -3.35 10.70
N GLU A 177 -3.62 -2.86 11.92
CA GLU A 177 -4.40 -3.57 12.95
C GLU A 177 -5.91 -3.40 12.73
N HIS A 178 -6.32 -2.21 12.26
CA HIS A 178 -7.73 -1.87 12.00
C HIS A 178 -8.17 -2.27 10.57
N GLU A 179 -7.25 -2.31 9.60
CA GLU A 179 -7.52 -2.62 8.19
C GLU A 179 -8.32 -3.92 7.92
N PRO A 180 -8.10 -5.06 8.60
CA PRO A 180 -8.93 -6.26 8.43
C PRO A 180 -10.40 -6.09 8.88
N LYS A 181 -10.66 -5.08 9.72
CA LYS A 181 -11.93 -4.79 10.40
C LYS A 181 -12.65 -3.56 9.86
N GLU A 182 -12.05 -2.82 8.92
CA GLU A 182 -12.72 -1.73 8.22
C GLU A 182 -14.04 -2.23 7.60
N PRO A 183 -15.16 -1.50 7.74
CA PRO A 183 -16.39 -1.84 7.04
C PRO A 183 -16.26 -1.67 5.52
N GLU A 184 -17.27 -2.18 4.82
CA GLU A 184 -17.49 -1.84 3.42
C GLU A 184 -17.90 -0.35 3.30
N PRO A 185 -17.35 0.40 2.33
CA PRO A 185 -17.78 1.77 2.05
C PRO A 185 -19.27 1.83 1.69
N THR A 186 -19.96 2.91 2.07
CA THR A 186 -21.42 3.00 1.88
C THR A 186 -21.78 3.47 0.47
N LYS A 187 -22.81 2.85 -0.15
CA LYS A 187 -23.51 3.41 -1.33
C LYS A 187 -24.37 4.62 -0.91
N LEU A 188 -23.83 5.83 -1.08
CA LEU A 188 -24.46 7.07 -0.58
C LEU A 188 -25.66 7.55 -1.42
N ILE A 189 -25.65 7.27 -2.73
CA ILE A 189 -26.78 7.50 -3.62
C ILE A 189 -27.28 6.14 -4.12
N THR A 190 -28.57 5.89 -3.93
CA THR A 190 -29.27 4.70 -4.44
C THR A 190 -30.54 5.05 -5.21
N HIS A 191 -30.96 6.32 -5.19
CA HIS A 191 -32.16 6.81 -5.88
C HIS A 191 -31.92 8.18 -6.52
N ALA A 192 -32.50 8.36 -7.70
CA ALA A 192 -32.69 9.64 -8.37
C ALA A 192 -34.13 10.10 -8.15
N TYR A 193 -34.33 11.40 -7.98
CA TYR A 193 -35.63 12.00 -7.69
C TYR A 193 -35.96 13.07 -8.72
N LEU A 194 -37.13 12.95 -9.36
CA LEU A 194 -37.76 14.12 -9.94
C LEU A 194 -38.35 14.93 -8.79
N GLU A 195 -37.92 16.18 -8.66
CA GLU A 195 -38.41 17.07 -7.62
C GLU A 195 -39.08 18.29 -8.25
N ALA A 196 -40.15 18.78 -7.63
CA ALA A 196 -40.81 20.00 -8.04
C ALA A 196 -41.25 20.86 -6.84
N LYS A 197 -41.17 22.18 -6.97
CA LYS A 197 -41.68 23.20 -6.04
C LYS A 197 -42.68 24.04 -6.80
N CYS A 198 -43.81 24.38 -6.17
CA CYS A 198 -44.84 25.21 -6.78
C CYS A 198 -45.16 26.38 -5.86
N ASP A 199 -44.88 27.57 -6.36
CA ASP A 199 -45.15 28.87 -5.75
C ASP A 199 -46.32 29.53 -6.49
N SER A 200 -47.09 30.35 -5.79
CA SER A 200 -48.14 31.18 -6.40
C SER A 200 -47.98 32.60 -5.91
N ASN A 201 -48.02 33.58 -6.81
CA ASN A 201 -47.77 35.01 -6.58
C ASN A 201 -46.29 35.35 -6.27
N PRO A 202 -45.52 35.88 -7.24
CA PRO A 202 -44.11 36.23 -7.07
C PRO A 202 -43.89 37.25 -5.92
N GLY A 203 -43.36 36.78 -4.79
CA GLY A 203 -43.02 37.63 -3.64
C GLY A 203 -44.00 37.57 -2.46
N ALA A 204 -45.04 36.72 -2.52
CA ALA A 204 -45.90 36.42 -1.37
C ALA A 204 -45.79 34.93 -0.97
N PRO A 205 -45.98 34.56 0.32
CA PRO A 205 -45.91 33.17 0.76
C PRO A 205 -47.22 32.41 0.47
N ALA A 206 -47.59 32.29 -0.81
CA ALA A 206 -48.80 31.61 -1.24
C ALA A 206 -48.49 30.26 -1.93
N THR A 207 -49.46 29.35 -1.93
CA THR A 207 -49.21 27.91 -2.08
C THR A 207 -50.12 27.30 -3.16
N CYS A 208 -49.57 26.40 -3.96
CA CYS A 208 -50.32 25.60 -4.94
C CYS A 208 -51.11 24.42 -4.31
N HIS A 209 -51.24 24.34 -2.99
CA HIS A 209 -51.87 23.20 -2.30
C HIS A 209 -53.32 22.95 -2.74
N ASN A 210 -54.08 24.02 -3.00
CA ASN A 210 -55.47 23.97 -3.46
C ASN A 210 -55.77 25.06 -4.53
N ALA A 211 -54.73 25.56 -5.20
CA ALA A 211 -54.86 26.58 -6.25
C ALA A 211 -54.76 25.95 -7.64
N ALA A 212 -55.49 26.52 -8.61
CA ALA A 212 -55.26 26.21 -10.02
C ALA A 212 -53.95 26.85 -10.49
N VAL A 213 -53.36 26.30 -11.55
CA VAL A 213 -52.23 26.97 -12.25
C VAL A 213 -52.78 28.19 -12.99
N ASP A 214 -52.16 29.33 -12.76
CA ASP A 214 -52.54 30.63 -13.29
C ASP A 214 -51.32 31.48 -13.68
N GLN A 215 -51.58 32.73 -14.07
CA GLN A 215 -50.57 33.73 -14.45
C GLN A 215 -49.53 34.06 -13.36
N ASP A 216 -49.83 33.75 -12.10
CA ASP A 216 -49.02 34.08 -10.93
C ASP A 216 -48.24 32.85 -10.43
N THR A 217 -48.44 31.69 -11.08
CA THR A 217 -47.81 30.43 -10.71
C THR A 217 -46.34 30.35 -11.18
N GLN A 218 -45.48 29.85 -10.29
CA GLN A 218 -44.09 29.50 -10.60
C GLN A 218 -43.81 28.04 -10.25
N ILE A 219 -43.28 27.29 -11.22
CA ILE A 219 -42.89 25.89 -11.02
C ILE A 219 -41.37 25.78 -11.16
N THR A 220 -40.70 25.41 -10.07
CA THR A 220 -39.30 24.97 -10.11
C THR A 220 -39.28 23.45 -10.26
N ILE A 221 -38.55 22.94 -11.25
CA ILE A 221 -38.32 21.50 -11.45
C ILE A 221 -36.84 21.23 -11.19
N GLY A 222 -36.48 20.09 -10.61
CA GLY A 222 -35.10 19.69 -10.38
C GLY A 222 -34.91 18.18 -10.45
N LEU A 223 -33.68 17.77 -10.73
CA LEU A 223 -33.24 16.37 -10.63
C LEU A 223 -32.30 16.26 -9.43
N GLY A 224 -32.78 15.61 -8.36
CA GLY A 224 -32.06 15.38 -7.12
C GLY A 224 -31.59 13.92 -7.00
N PHE A 225 -30.68 13.65 -6.06
CA PHE A 225 -30.16 12.32 -5.79
C PHE A 225 -29.99 12.08 -4.28
N GLY A 226 -29.97 10.82 -3.86
CA GLY A 226 -29.75 10.45 -2.45
C GLY A 226 -30.09 9.00 -2.13
N SER A 227 -30.35 8.73 -0.86
CA SER A 227 -30.55 7.37 -0.34
C SER A 227 -32.01 7.00 -0.08
N GLY A 228 -32.38 5.80 -0.57
CA GLY A 228 -33.66 5.13 -0.35
C GLY A 228 -34.83 5.69 -1.16
N ALA A 229 -35.86 4.87 -1.35
CA ALA A 229 -37.12 5.34 -1.91
C ALA A 229 -37.75 6.41 -0.98
N LYS A 230 -38.51 7.34 -1.58
CA LYS A 230 -39.25 8.37 -0.85
C LYS A 230 -40.67 8.47 -1.40
N ASP A 231 -41.62 8.78 -0.52
CA ASP A 231 -43.03 8.93 -0.88
C ASP A 231 -43.20 9.91 -2.05
N GLU A 232 -43.61 9.38 -3.20
CA GLU A 232 -44.03 10.17 -4.34
C GLU A 232 -45.31 10.93 -3.98
N LYS A 233 -45.31 12.25 -4.16
CA LYS A 233 -46.50 13.08 -3.90
C LYS A 233 -47.27 13.30 -5.20
N SER A 234 -48.45 12.66 -5.27
CA SER A 234 -49.42 12.84 -6.35
C SER A 234 -50.20 14.16 -6.28
N ALA A 235 -50.06 14.93 -5.19
CA ALA A 235 -50.69 16.22 -5.00
C ALA A 235 -49.78 17.18 -4.21
N TRP A 236 -49.94 18.49 -4.43
CA TRP A 236 -49.25 19.52 -3.66
C TRP A 236 -49.74 19.54 -2.20
N GLY A 237 -48.82 19.56 -1.24
CA GLY A 237 -49.13 19.88 0.16
C GLY A 237 -48.98 21.37 0.46
N ALA A 238 -49.47 21.83 1.62
CA ALA A 238 -49.39 23.23 2.07
C ALA A 238 -47.99 23.87 1.96
N GLY A 239 -46.92 23.08 2.12
CA GLY A 239 -45.53 23.51 1.93
C GLY A 239 -45.05 23.52 0.47
N SER A 240 -45.91 23.62 -0.54
CA SER A 240 -45.52 23.56 -1.97
C SER A 240 -44.48 24.61 -2.37
N HIS A 241 -44.54 25.78 -1.73
CA HIS A 241 -43.76 26.97 -2.01
C HIS A 241 -42.42 27.00 -1.26
N THR A 242 -42.33 26.34 -0.09
CA THR A 242 -41.16 26.40 0.81
C THR A 242 -40.05 25.42 0.48
N LYS A 243 -40.36 24.30 -0.18
CA LYS A 243 -39.38 23.23 -0.47
C LYS A 243 -39.73 22.45 -1.73
N MET A 244 -38.72 21.83 -2.34
CA MET A 244 -38.92 20.83 -3.39
C MET A 244 -39.64 19.60 -2.80
N HIS A 245 -40.65 19.08 -3.50
CA HIS A 245 -41.35 17.83 -3.21
C HIS A 245 -40.94 16.78 -4.24
N LYS A 246 -40.81 15.53 -3.82
CA LYS A 246 -40.44 14.41 -4.70
C LYS A 246 -41.68 13.89 -5.39
N THR A 247 -41.70 14.00 -6.72
CA THR A 247 -42.84 13.60 -7.56
C THR A 247 -42.61 12.27 -8.25
N ALA A 248 -41.35 11.85 -8.44
CA ALA A 248 -40.98 10.50 -8.82
C ALA A 248 -39.66 10.08 -8.14
N SER A 249 -39.46 8.78 -7.89
CA SER A 249 -38.30 8.20 -7.19
C SER A 249 -37.84 6.92 -7.87
N THR A 250 -36.79 6.99 -8.69
CA THR A 250 -36.24 5.85 -9.43
C THR A 250 -34.98 5.32 -8.76
N ALA A 251 -34.88 4.00 -8.54
CA ALA A 251 -33.66 3.36 -8.07
C ALA A 251 -32.53 3.49 -9.11
N VAL A 252 -31.32 3.83 -8.65
CA VAL A 252 -30.12 3.99 -9.49
C VAL A 252 -28.92 3.37 -8.78
N ASP A 253 -28.02 2.76 -9.54
CA ASP A 253 -26.77 2.21 -9.03
C ASP A 253 -25.57 2.82 -9.76
N PHE A 254 -24.99 3.86 -9.17
CA PHE A 254 -23.77 4.49 -9.67
C PHE A 254 -22.51 3.66 -9.41
N PHE A 255 -22.55 2.72 -8.45
CA PHE A 255 -21.41 1.92 -8.06
C PHE A 255 -21.31 0.61 -8.82
N SER A 256 -22.46 0.00 -9.14
CA SER A 256 -22.57 -1.42 -9.49
C SER A 256 -22.00 -2.30 -8.36
N SER A 257 -20.68 -2.54 -8.36
CA SER A 257 -19.95 -3.22 -7.29
C SER A 257 -18.56 -2.64 -7.02
N ASN A 258 -18.27 -1.42 -7.50
CA ASN A 258 -16.91 -0.84 -7.45
C ASN A 258 -16.41 -0.63 -6.02
N GLU A 259 -17.27 -0.22 -5.09
CA GLU A 259 -16.96 -0.04 -3.67
C GLU A 259 -16.71 -1.38 -2.97
N THR A 260 -17.52 -2.40 -3.27
CA THR A 260 -17.31 -3.77 -2.80
C THR A 260 -15.99 -4.32 -3.31
N ALA A 261 -15.70 -4.16 -4.61
CA ALA A 261 -14.47 -4.63 -5.24
C ALA A 261 -13.23 -3.92 -4.68
N ALA A 262 -13.30 -2.61 -4.42
CA ALA A 262 -12.22 -1.86 -3.77
C ALA A 262 -12.00 -2.33 -2.32
N HIS A 263 -13.08 -2.52 -1.56
CA HIS A 263 -13.01 -3.03 -0.18
C HIS A 263 -12.40 -4.43 -0.13
N GLN A 264 -12.87 -5.35 -0.98
CA GLN A 264 -12.37 -6.72 -1.05
C GLN A 264 -10.91 -6.79 -1.50
N ALA A 265 -10.51 -6.00 -2.50
CA ALA A 265 -9.12 -5.96 -2.95
C ALA A 265 -8.17 -5.47 -1.83
N LEU A 266 -8.55 -4.43 -1.08
CA LEU A 266 -7.77 -3.96 0.07
C LEU A 266 -7.74 -5.00 1.21
N LYS A 267 -8.86 -5.68 1.48
CA LYS A 267 -8.93 -6.73 2.51
C LYS A 267 -8.09 -7.97 2.16
N ALA A 268 -7.98 -8.33 0.88
CA ALA A 268 -7.12 -9.41 0.41
C ALA A 268 -5.63 -9.11 0.65
N LEU A 269 -5.19 -7.86 0.45
CA LEU A 269 -3.80 -7.44 0.71
C LEU A 269 -3.37 -7.65 2.17
N ALA A 270 -4.27 -7.44 3.14
CA ALA A 270 -4.04 -7.77 4.55
C ALA A 270 -4.13 -9.27 4.82
N THR A 271 -5.20 -9.92 4.37
CA THR A 271 -5.52 -11.32 4.72
C THR A 271 -4.48 -12.29 4.16
N ASP A 272 -4.14 -12.14 2.88
CA ASP A 272 -3.19 -13.01 2.19
C ASP A 272 -1.73 -12.58 2.45
N LYS A 273 -1.55 -11.45 3.16
CA LYS A 273 -0.26 -10.74 3.37
C LYS A 273 0.49 -10.37 2.09
N THR A 274 -0.14 -10.50 0.93
CA THR A 274 0.47 -10.21 -0.38
C THR A 274 0.80 -8.72 -0.54
N GLY A 275 0.10 -7.81 0.15
CA GLY A 275 0.45 -6.39 0.21
C GLY A 275 1.52 -6.02 1.22
N LEU A 276 2.07 -7.00 1.96
CA LEU A 276 2.96 -6.81 3.10
C LEU A 276 4.29 -7.56 2.92
N PRO A 277 5.15 -7.16 1.95
CA PRO A 277 6.43 -7.82 1.70
C PRO A 277 7.37 -7.71 2.92
N ALA A 278 7.74 -8.85 3.49
CA ALA A 278 8.63 -9.01 4.62
C ALA A 278 10.09 -9.11 4.17
N CYS A 279 10.65 -7.96 3.77
CA CYS A 279 12.09 -7.85 3.46
C CYS A 279 12.87 -7.59 4.75
N HIS A 280 13.65 -8.59 5.20
CA HIS A 280 14.58 -8.45 6.32
C HIS A 280 15.87 -7.75 5.87
N SER A 281 16.50 -6.98 6.77
CA SER A 281 17.85 -6.45 6.55
C SER A 281 18.87 -7.57 6.67
N LEU A 282 19.99 -7.52 5.92
CA LEU A 282 21.09 -8.47 6.12
C LEU A 282 21.73 -8.35 7.53
N GLN A 283 21.50 -7.23 8.23
CA GLN A 283 21.92 -7.03 9.61
C GLN A 283 21.00 -7.70 10.65
N ASP A 284 19.83 -8.22 10.24
CA ASP A 284 18.94 -9.03 11.08
C ASP A 284 19.50 -10.45 11.23
N PHE A 285 20.21 -10.69 12.34
CA PHE A 285 20.78 -12.01 12.62
C PHE A 285 19.70 -13.10 12.79
N GLY A 286 18.49 -12.76 13.26
CA GLY A 286 17.41 -13.73 13.42
C GLY A 286 17.02 -14.31 12.06
N ALA A 287 16.68 -13.43 11.12
CA ALA A 287 16.37 -13.83 9.74
C ALA A 287 17.56 -14.52 9.04
N MET A 288 18.79 -14.03 9.24
CA MET A 288 20.00 -14.64 8.66
C MET A 288 20.19 -16.08 9.15
N ALA A 289 20.06 -16.32 10.45
CA ALA A 289 20.25 -17.64 11.07
C ALA A 289 19.17 -18.65 10.69
N GLU A 290 17.99 -18.21 10.27
CA GLU A 290 16.91 -19.07 9.77
C GLU A 290 17.11 -19.49 8.30
N THR A 291 17.96 -18.80 7.52
CA THR A 291 18.22 -19.20 6.12
C THR A 291 18.95 -20.53 6.02
N ARG A 292 18.53 -21.36 5.07
CA ARG A 292 19.12 -22.69 4.85
C ARG A 292 20.55 -22.58 4.32
N ALA A 293 20.83 -21.60 3.48
CA ALA A 293 22.15 -21.35 2.91
C ALA A 293 23.18 -20.95 3.97
N PHE A 294 22.80 -20.11 4.95
CA PHE A 294 23.66 -19.79 6.10
C PHE A 294 23.96 -21.03 6.94
N GLN A 295 22.91 -21.77 7.35
CA GLN A 295 23.06 -22.95 8.20
C GLN A 295 23.94 -24.03 7.54
N LEU A 296 23.76 -24.29 6.24
CA LEU A 296 24.56 -25.25 5.48
C LEU A 296 26.04 -24.85 5.41
N MET A 297 26.32 -23.58 5.12
CA MET A 297 27.70 -23.09 5.03
C MET A 297 28.38 -23.04 6.39
N LEU A 298 27.64 -22.75 7.46
CA LEU A 298 28.15 -22.82 8.82
C LEU A 298 28.49 -24.26 9.23
N LEU A 299 27.64 -25.22 8.85
CA LEU A 299 27.86 -26.65 9.07
C LEU A 299 29.14 -27.14 8.36
N LYS A 300 29.35 -26.70 7.11
CA LYS A 300 30.55 -27.00 6.32
C LYS A 300 31.82 -26.37 6.90
N LEU A 301 31.80 -25.07 7.22
CA LEU A 301 33.01 -24.27 7.47
C LEU A 301 33.40 -24.16 8.95
N ALA A 302 32.43 -24.20 9.87
CA ALA A 302 32.66 -23.93 11.30
C ALA A 302 32.30 -25.11 12.21
N ALA A 303 31.40 -26.00 11.80
CA ALA A 303 30.96 -27.15 12.59
C ALA A 303 31.66 -28.48 12.25
N GLY A 304 32.70 -28.45 11.41
CA GLY A 304 33.54 -29.62 11.10
C GLY A 304 32.91 -30.66 10.17
N LYS A 305 31.86 -30.34 9.41
CA LYS A 305 31.22 -31.25 8.45
C LYS A 305 31.35 -30.73 6.99
N PRO A 306 32.57 -30.62 6.43
CA PRO A 306 32.81 -30.00 5.11
C PRO A 306 32.03 -30.63 3.95
N GLU A 307 31.77 -31.94 4.02
CA GLU A 307 31.03 -32.72 3.01
C GLU A 307 29.49 -32.64 3.15
N ALA A 308 28.96 -31.84 4.09
CA ALA A 308 27.51 -31.74 4.30
C ALA A 308 26.83 -30.98 3.14
N GLU A 309 25.86 -31.61 2.46
CA GLU A 309 25.07 -30.99 1.36
C GLU A 309 23.62 -30.65 1.76
N LYS A 310 23.27 -30.86 3.02
CA LYS A 310 21.97 -30.53 3.60
C LYS A 310 22.10 -30.34 5.11
N VAL A 311 21.18 -29.55 5.68
CA VAL A 311 20.95 -29.50 7.13
C VAL A 311 19.92 -30.58 7.48
N GLY A 312 20.28 -31.47 8.40
CA GLY A 312 19.42 -32.48 8.99
C GLY A 312 18.92 -32.09 10.40
N PRO A 313 17.95 -32.82 10.97
CA PRO A 313 17.42 -32.54 12.30
C PRO A 313 18.48 -32.59 13.41
N ASP A 314 19.47 -33.47 13.26
CA ASP A 314 20.51 -33.73 14.25
C ASP A 314 21.65 -32.68 14.22
N ASP A 315 21.72 -31.84 13.19
CA ASP A 315 22.77 -30.81 13.04
C ASP A 315 22.54 -29.57 13.92
N ARG A 316 21.38 -29.47 14.58
CA ARG A 316 20.97 -28.25 15.31
C ARG A 316 21.95 -27.85 16.40
N GLN A 317 22.43 -28.80 17.21
CA GLN A 317 23.38 -28.51 18.29
C GLN A 317 24.73 -28.03 17.75
N ASP A 318 25.16 -28.57 16.60
CA ASP A 318 26.40 -28.21 15.94
C ASP A 318 26.31 -26.80 15.34
N ILE A 319 25.17 -26.47 14.71
CA ILE A 319 24.85 -25.12 14.22
C ILE A 319 24.80 -24.10 15.35
N ASP A 320 24.07 -24.38 16.44
CA ASP A 320 23.96 -23.47 17.61
C ASP A 320 25.34 -23.22 18.27
N SER A 321 26.20 -24.24 18.30
CA SER A 321 27.57 -24.15 18.80
C SER A 321 28.47 -23.33 17.88
N ALA A 322 28.39 -23.55 16.56
CA ALA A 322 29.12 -22.77 15.56
C ALA A 322 28.66 -21.29 15.52
N ILE A 323 27.34 -21.03 15.68
CA ILE A 323 26.80 -19.67 15.83
C ILE A 323 27.43 -18.99 17.04
N THR A 324 27.44 -19.69 18.18
CA THR A 324 27.95 -19.14 19.45
C THR A 324 29.45 -18.83 19.37
N SER A 325 30.23 -19.67 18.69
CA SER A 325 31.66 -19.45 18.44
C SER A 325 31.92 -18.26 17.52
N SER A 326 31.34 -18.26 16.32
CA SER A 326 31.60 -17.24 15.29
C SER A 326 31.00 -15.89 15.65
N TYR A 327 29.70 -15.86 15.96
CA TYR A 327 28.89 -14.63 16.08
C TYR A 327 28.53 -14.29 17.54
N GLY A 328 28.97 -15.07 18.52
CA GLY A 328 28.54 -14.94 19.91
C GLY A 328 27.18 -15.58 20.17
N LYS A 329 26.83 -15.73 21.45
CA LYS A 329 25.55 -16.33 21.88
C LYS A 329 24.37 -15.62 21.18
N SER A 330 23.61 -16.38 20.39
CA SER A 330 22.47 -15.87 19.59
C SER A 330 22.83 -14.67 18.69
N GLY A 331 24.07 -14.60 18.19
CA GLY A 331 24.51 -13.51 17.30
C GLY A 331 24.80 -12.19 18.00
N ALA A 332 24.99 -12.16 19.33
CA ALA A 332 25.24 -10.94 20.10
C ALA A 332 26.41 -10.08 19.57
N ASN A 333 27.39 -10.65 18.89
CA ASN A 333 28.53 -9.95 18.30
C ASN A 333 28.36 -9.69 16.78
N TYR A 334 27.24 -10.05 16.16
CA TYR A 334 27.05 -10.03 14.70
C TYR A 334 27.29 -8.64 14.09
N LYS A 335 26.82 -7.58 14.73
CA LYS A 335 27.05 -6.20 14.29
C LYS A 335 28.53 -5.81 14.37
N ASP A 336 29.10 -5.88 15.56
CA ASP A 336 30.41 -5.32 15.87
C ASP A 336 31.56 -6.13 15.27
N LYS A 337 31.41 -7.47 15.18
CA LYS A 337 32.37 -8.34 14.49
C LYS A 337 32.25 -8.26 12.98
N ILE A 338 31.06 -8.07 12.39
CA ILE A 338 30.90 -8.16 10.93
C ILE A 338 30.74 -6.77 10.30
N TRP A 339 29.59 -6.13 10.54
CA TRP A 339 29.17 -4.93 9.82
C TRP A 339 30.05 -3.70 10.11
N ASP A 340 30.57 -3.58 11.33
CA ASP A 340 31.52 -2.53 11.71
C ASP A 340 32.94 -2.77 11.20
N GLN A 341 33.29 -4.01 10.86
CA GLN A 341 34.59 -4.37 10.26
C GLN A 341 34.55 -4.26 8.73
N ILE A 342 33.42 -4.60 8.11
CA ILE A 342 33.15 -4.35 6.68
C ILE A 342 33.32 -2.87 6.31
N GLN A 343 32.86 -1.96 7.18
CA GLN A 343 33.05 -0.50 7.00
C GLN A 343 34.52 -0.05 7.14
N LYS A 344 35.39 -0.88 7.74
CA LYS A 344 36.83 -0.64 7.88
C LYS A 344 37.66 -1.37 6.82
N THR A 345 37.03 -2.24 6.03
CA THR A 345 37.68 -3.00 4.97
C THR A 345 38.30 -2.05 3.95
N GLU A 346 39.63 -2.07 3.83
CA GLU A 346 40.32 -1.28 2.83
C GLU A 346 40.21 -1.92 1.44
N VAL A 347 39.77 -1.13 0.46
CA VAL A 347 39.54 -1.57 -0.92
C VAL A 347 40.29 -0.69 -1.93
N PRO A 348 40.67 -1.23 -3.11
CA PRO A 348 41.27 -0.43 -4.17
C PRO A 348 40.25 0.49 -4.84
N GLN A 349 40.59 1.77 -4.98
CA GLN A 349 39.74 2.82 -5.57
C GLN A 349 40.53 3.65 -6.59
N GLY A 350 39.89 4.09 -7.66
CA GLY A 350 40.52 4.94 -8.66
C GLY A 350 40.92 6.35 -8.15
N LYS A 351 41.97 6.90 -8.75
CA LYS A 351 42.37 8.32 -8.70
C LYS A 351 42.66 8.79 -10.13
N GLN A 352 42.67 10.10 -10.35
CA GLN A 352 42.99 10.72 -11.66
C GLN A 352 44.32 10.23 -12.27
N THR A 353 45.30 9.86 -11.44
CA THR A 353 46.65 9.45 -11.87
C THR A 353 47.08 8.08 -11.33
N GLY A 354 46.14 7.22 -10.89
CA GLY A 354 46.48 5.89 -10.40
C GLY A 354 45.40 5.23 -9.55
N GLU A 355 45.84 4.46 -8.55
CA GLU A 355 44.99 3.77 -7.59
C GLU A 355 45.34 4.20 -6.15
N LYS A 356 44.36 4.24 -5.26
CA LYS A 356 44.56 4.27 -3.80
C LYS A 356 43.95 3.03 -3.18
N THR A 357 44.47 2.65 -2.02
CA THR A 357 43.74 1.84 -1.04
C THR A 357 43.05 2.80 -0.07
N ALA A 358 41.79 2.54 0.27
CA ALA A 358 41.05 3.28 1.30
C ALA A 358 39.86 2.46 1.83
N ALA A 359 39.41 2.75 3.05
CA ALA A 359 38.26 2.10 3.65
C ALA A 359 37.00 2.17 2.77
N LEU A 360 36.19 1.12 2.84
CA LEU A 360 34.85 1.07 2.27
C LEU A 360 33.90 1.95 3.09
N GLU A 361 33.88 3.24 2.75
CA GLU A 361 33.08 4.26 3.44
C GLU A 361 31.63 3.81 3.67
N LYS A 362 31.08 4.14 4.85
CA LYS A 362 29.73 3.74 5.23
C LYS A 362 28.70 4.28 4.22
N GLY A 363 28.01 3.36 3.54
CA GLY A 363 27.02 3.71 2.53
C GLY A 363 27.59 3.91 1.12
N ALA A 364 28.83 3.47 0.85
CA ALA A 364 29.42 3.39 -0.48
C ALA A 364 28.42 2.88 -1.53
N ASP A 365 28.39 3.52 -2.69
CA ASP A 365 27.48 3.14 -3.76
C ASP A 365 27.93 1.87 -4.51
N ILE A 366 26.99 1.26 -5.22
CA ILE A 366 27.22 0.03 -5.98
C ILE A 366 28.29 0.23 -7.06
N LYS A 367 28.44 1.43 -7.62
CA LYS A 367 29.43 1.71 -8.68
C LYS A 367 30.85 1.65 -8.10
N LEU A 368 31.10 2.30 -6.97
CA LEU A 368 32.39 2.24 -6.27
C LEU A 368 32.70 0.81 -5.83
N GLN A 369 31.70 0.10 -5.30
CA GLN A 369 31.84 -1.30 -4.89
C GLN A 369 32.22 -2.22 -6.08
N THR A 370 31.53 -2.10 -7.21
CA THR A 370 31.81 -2.89 -8.43
C THR A 370 33.16 -2.52 -9.05
N GLU A 371 33.56 -1.23 -9.03
CA GLU A 371 34.90 -0.82 -9.48
C GLU A 371 35.99 -1.48 -8.62
N ALA A 372 35.85 -1.42 -7.28
CA ALA A 372 36.79 -2.03 -6.36
C ALA A 372 36.90 -3.55 -6.56
N LEU A 373 35.77 -4.25 -6.71
CA LEU A 373 35.76 -5.70 -6.96
C LEU A 373 36.44 -6.04 -8.31
N THR A 374 36.20 -5.24 -9.35
CA THR A 374 36.85 -5.39 -10.65
C THR A 374 38.37 -5.21 -10.56
N ARG A 375 38.84 -4.24 -9.77
CA ARG A 375 40.27 -4.01 -9.51
C ARG A 375 40.91 -5.19 -8.77
N LEU A 376 40.20 -5.81 -7.82
CA LEU A 376 40.69 -7.01 -7.10
C LEU A 376 40.87 -8.19 -8.05
N PHE A 377 39.86 -8.53 -8.87
CA PHE A 377 40.00 -9.59 -9.87
C PHE A 377 41.11 -9.30 -10.89
N ALA A 378 41.30 -8.03 -11.29
CA ALA A 378 42.41 -7.65 -12.18
C ALA A 378 43.80 -7.90 -11.56
N LYS A 379 43.96 -7.68 -10.25
CA LYS A 379 45.19 -8.00 -9.50
C LYS A 379 45.40 -9.51 -9.43
N GLU A 380 44.38 -10.26 -9.04
CA GLU A 380 44.44 -11.72 -8.94
C GLU A 380 44.80 -12.38 -10.29
N ILE A 381 44.25 -11.89 -11.40
CA ILE A 381 44.60 -12.32 -12.76
C ILE A 381 46.07 -12.02 -13.08
N LYS A 382 46.60 -10.87 -12.67
CA LYS A 382 48.01 -10.50 -12.87
C LYS A 382 48.94 -11.41 -12.08
N GLU A 383 48.61 -11.70 -10.82
CA GLU A 383 49.36 -12.60 -9.94
C GLU A 383 49.34 -14.04 -10.44
N LYS A 384 48.18 -14.56 -10.87
CA LYS A 384 48.03 -15.87 -11.50
C LYS A 384 48.78 -16.01 -12.84
N LYS A 385 49.06 -14.91 -13.54
CA LYS A 385 49.92 -14.90 -14.73
C LYS A 385 51.41 -14.88 -14.35
N ALA A 386 51.80 -14.11 -13.35
CA ALA A 386 53.18 -14.03 -12.88
C ALA A 386 53.67 -15.37 -12.30
N SER A 387 52.88 -16.01 -11.44
CA SER A 387 53.23 -17.31 -10.84
C SER A 387 53.42 -18.42 -11.88
N LYS A 388 52.55 -18.49 -12.89
CA LYS A 388 52.67 -19.45 -14.02
C LYS A 388 53.91 -19.24 -14.90
N ASN A 389 54.48 -18.04 -14.92
CA ASN A 389 55.72 -17.76 -15.65
C ASN A 389 56.96 -18.18 -14.84
N HIS A 390 56.91 -18.14 -13.51
CA HIS A 390 57.98 -18.64 -12.64
C HIS A 390 58.03 -20.17 -12.52
N THR A 391 56.95 -20.91 -12.83
CA THR A 391 56.97 -22.39 -12.88
C THR A 391 57.42 -22.97 -14.23
N LYS A 392 57.85 -22.12 -15.17
CA LYS A 392 58.26 -22.49 -16.53
C LYS A 392 59.69 -22.07 -16.90
N SER A 393 60.44 -21.59 -15.91
CA SER A 393 61.88 -21.33 -15.96
C SER A 393 62.61 -22.19 -14.95
#